data_AF-A0A7K2BRZ5-F1
#
_entry.id   AF-A0A7K2BRZ5-F1
#
_cell.length_a   1.000
_cell.length_b   1.000
_cell.length_c   1.000
_cell.angle_alpha   90.00
_cell.angle_beta   90.00
_cell.angle_gamma   90.00
#
_symmetry.space_group_name_H-M   'P 1'
#
loop_
_entity.id
_entity.type
_entity.pdbx_description
1 polymer ?
#
loop_
_entity_poly.entity_id
_entity_poly.type
_entity_poly.pdbx_seq_one_letter_code
_entity_poly.pdbx_strand_id
1 'polypeptide(L)'
;MSATPTPEQTAAQLVRAGVGKARAMMASTVVLAVMAGAFVGLGAMLTSTIAAQSTLGAGPTRLLMGLGLTMGLFFVVVTGAELFTG
;
A
#
# COMPACT_ATOMS: atom_id res chain seq x y z
N MET A 1 -8.43 -22.18 -16.14
CA MET A 1 -7.97 -20.90 -15.57
C MET A 1 -7.12 -21.19 -14.34
N SER A 2 -5.79 -21.24 -14.48
CA SER A 2 -4.88 -21.07 -13.34
C SER A 2 -3.99 -19.89 -13.68
N ALA A 3 -4.51 -18.69 -13.46
CA ALA A 3 -3.90 -17.40 -13.84
C ALA A 3 -2.81 -16.94 -12.86
N THR A 4 -2.06 -17.89 -12.28
CA THR A 4 -0.99 -17.57 -11.33
C THR A 4 0.34 -17.68 -12.06
N PRO A 5 1.11 -16.59 -12.21
CA PRO A 5 2.42 -16.64 -12.83
C PRO A 5 3.35 -17.58 -12.07
N THR A 6 4.24 -18.27 -12.79
CA THR A 6 5.31 -19.05 -12.16
C THR A 6 6.24 -18.12 -11.36
N PRO A 7 6.99 -18.62 -10.37
CA PRO A 7 7.98 -17.80 -9.66
C PRO A 7 8.94 -17.05 -10.59
N GLU A 8 9.37 -17.70 -11.69
CA GLU A 8 10.23 -17.08 -12.72
C GLU A 8 9.51 -15.95 -13.46
N GLN A 9 8.24 -16.14 -13.83
CA GLN A 9 7.44 -15.11 -14.48
C GLN A 9 7.22 -13.90 -13.56
N THR A 10 6.94 -14.14 -12.29
CA THR A 10 6.81 -13.08 -11.27
C THR A 10 8.11 -12.31 -11.08
N ALA A 11 9.24 -13.01 -10.96
CA ALA A 11 10.55 -12.38 -10.84
C ALA A 11 10.86 -11.50 -12.06
N ALA A 12 10.59 -11.99 -13.28
CA ALA A 12 10.79 -11.21 -14.50
C ALA A 12 9.88 -9.97 -14.56
N GLN A 13 8.64 -10.05 -14.05
CA GLN A 13 7.74 -8.89 -13.94
C GLN A 13 8.25 -7.86 -12.94
N LEU A 14 8.69 -8.29 -11.74
CA LEU A 14 9.24 -7.41 -10.71
C LEU A 14 10.50 -6.68 -11.19
N VAL A 15 11.40 -7.38 -11.89
CA VAL A 15 12.59 -6.74 -12.50
C VAL A 15 12.20 -5.67 -13.51
N ARG A 16 11.24 -5.97 -14.41
CA ARG A 16 10.75 -4.99 -15.38
C ARG A 16 10.13 -3.76 -14.70
N ALA A 17 9.33 -3.97 -13.65
CA ALA A 17 8.75 -2.89 -12.86
C ALA A 17 9.85 -2.03 -12.21
N GLY A 18 10.84 -2.65 -11.57
CA GLY A 18 11.97 -1.94 -10.94
C GLY A 18 12.79 -1.11 -11.92
N VAL A 19 13.09 -1.64 -13.12
CA VAL A 19 13.77 -0.87 -14.17
C VAL A 19 12.92 0.31 -14.65
N GLY A 20 11.59 0.12 -14.76
CA GLY A 20 10.65 1.19 -15.08
C GLY A 20 10.68 2.32 -14.04
N LYS A 21 10.60 1.98 -12.75
CA LYS A 21 10.69 2.93 -11.63
C LYS A 21 12.01 3.71 -11.64
N ALA A 22 13.13 3.01 -11.86
CA ALA A 22 14.47 3.62 -11.90
C ALA A 22 14.68 4.59 -13.07
N ARG A 23 13.91 4.44 -14.15
CA ARG A 23 13.97 5.31 -15.34
C ARG A 23 12.90 6.41 -15.35
N ALA A 24 12.00 6.41 -14.38
CA ALA A 24 10.94 7.41 -14.29
C ALA A 24 11.52 8.82 -14.04
N MET A 25 10.80 9.85 -14.51
CA MET A 25 11.18 11.23 -14.23
C MET A 25 11.06 11.51 -12.73
N MET A 26 12.11 12.08 -12.13
CA MET A 26 12.15 12.41 -10.69
C MET A 26 10.93 13.20 -10.21
N ALA A 27 10.45 14.17 -11.00
CA ALA A 27 9.27 14.95 -10.65
C ALA A 27 8.00 14.07 -10.50
N SER A 28 7.81 13.10 -11.40
CA SER A 28 6.71 12.15 -11.33
C SER A 28 6.84 11.25 -10.10
N THR A 29 8.04 10.71 -9.85
CA THR A 29 8.32 9.85 -8.69
C THR A 29 8.06 10.58 -7.37
N VAL A 30 8.43 11.86 -7.26
CA VAL A 30 8.18 12.66 -6.05
C VAL A 30 6.68 12.85 -5.83
N VAL A 31 5.90 13.17 -6.87
CA VAL A 31 4.44 13.31 -6.74
C VAL A 31 3.80 11.98 -6.33
N LEU A 32 4.18 10.89 -6.98
CA LEU A 32 3.70 9.55 -6.65
C LEU A 32 4.07 9.13 -5.22
N ALA A 33 5.25 9.51 -4.73
CA ALA A 33 5.69 9.23 -3.36
C ALA A 33 4.90 10.06 -2.32
N VAL A 34 4.62 11.33 -2.60
CA VAL A 34 3.74 12.16 -1.76
C VAL A 34 2.34 11.55 -1.70
N MET A 35 1.81 11.09 -2.84
CA MET A 35 0.51 10.42 -2.87
C MET A 35 0.51 9.11 -2.07
N ALA A 36 1.58 8.31 -2.17
CA ALA A 36 1.72 7.11 -1.36
C ALA A 36 1.69 7.43 0.14
N GLY A 37 2.42 8.47 0.57
CA GLY A 37 2.41 8.96 1.94
C GLY A 37 1.02 9.43 2.40
N ALA A 38 0.29 10.16 1.55
CA ALA A 38 -1.07 10.61 1.84
C ALA A 38 -2.03 9.42 2.04
N PHE A 39 -1.97 8.39 1.20
CA PHE A 39 -2.83 7.21 1.32
C PHE A 39 -2.54 6.37 2.56
N VAL A 40 -1.25 6.14 2.87
CA VAL A 40 -0.86 5.45 4.11
C VAL A 40 -1.26 6.28 5.32
N GLY A 41 -1.11 7.60 5.27
CA GLY A 41 -1.56 8.54 6.30
C GLY A 41 -3.08 8.46 6.54
N LEU A 42 -3.90 8.38 5.50
CA LEU A 42 -5.35 8.18 5.63
C LEU A 42 -5.69 6.84 6.30
N GLY A 43 -5.01 5.76 5.93
CA GLY A 43 -5.16 4.46 6.59
C GLY A 43 -4.78 4.53 8.08
N ALA A 44 -3.67 5.19 8.40
CA ALA A 44 -3.23 5.40 9.78
C ALA A 44 -4.23 6.25 10.59
N MET A 45 -4.79 7.32 10.00
CA MET A 45 -5.84 8.12 10.64
C MET A 45 -7.07 7.28 10.96
N LEU A 46 -7.55 6.46 10.02
CA LEU A 46 -8.68 5.56 10.28
C LEU A 46 -8.36 4.56 11.40
N THR A 47 -7.18 3.94 11.37
CA THR A 47 -6.70 3.05 12.43
C THR A 47 -6.68 3.75 13.78
N SER A 48 -6.20 4.99 13.86
CA SER A 48 -6.20 5.79 15.08
C SER A 48 -7.62 6.14 15.57
N THR A 49 -8.54 6.48 14.65
CA THR A 49 -9.95 6.74 15.01
C THR A 49 -10.63 5.51 15.59
N ILE A 50 -10.42 4.33 14.97
CA ILE A 50 -10.92 3.06 15.49
C ILE A 50 -10.36 2.80 16.88
N ALA A 51 -9.05 2.98 17.08
CA ALA A 51 -8.39 2.76 18.36
C ALA A 51 -8.91 3.69 19.46
N ALA A 52 -9.18 4.95 19.14
CA ALA A 52 -9.56 5.97 20.12
C ALA A 52 -10.97 5.78 20.71
N GLN A 53 -11.90 5.18 19.96
CA GLN A 53 -13.32 5.13 20.33
C GLN A 53 -13.89 3.71 20.46
N SER A 54 -13.08 2.67 20.31
CA SER A 54 -13.57 1.29 20.31
C SER A 54 -14.01 0.82 21.70
N THR A 55 -15.21 0.23 21.77
CA THR A 55 -15.77 -0.45 22.94
C THR A 55 -15.78 -1.98 22.79
N LEU A 56 -15.23 -2.51 21.70
CA LEU A 56 -15.34 -3.91 21.29
C LEU A 56 -14.31 -4.86 21.96
N GLY A 57 -13.49 -4.34 22.88
CA GLY A 57 -12.39 -5.09 23.51
C GLY A 57 -11.15 -5.26 22.60
N ALA A 58 -10.04 -5.74 23.15
CA ALA A 58 -8.72 -5.65 22.52
C ALA A 58 -8.59 -6.43 21.18
N GLY A 59 -9.14 -7.65 21.10
CA GLY A 59 -9.05 -8.50 19.91
C GLY A 59 -9.76 -7.90 18.69
N PRO A 60 -11.09 -7.69 18.76
CA PRO A 60 -11.84 -7.08 17.66
C PRO A 60 -11.35 -5.70 17.27
N THR A 61 -10.97 -4.87 18.25
CA THR A 61 -10.40 -3.53 17.98
C THR A 61 -9.13 -3.62 17.13
N ARG A 62 -8.19 -4.51 17.49
CA ARG A 62 -6.94 -4.67 16.74
C ARG A 62 -7.16 -5.21 15.33
N LEU A 63 -8.15 -6.08 15.13
CA LEU A 63 -8.53 -6.56 13.80
C LEU A 63 -9.03 -5.38 12.93
N LEU A 64 -9.94 -4.57 13.46
CA LEU A 64 -10.46 -3.38 12.76
C LEU A 64 -9.36 -2.35 12.49
N MET A 65 -8.45 -2.14 13.44
CA MET A 65 -7.26 -1.30 13.24
C MET A 65 -6.41 -1.77 12.05
N GLY A 66 -6.19 -3.09 11.92
CA GLY A 66 -5.46 -3.68 10.80
C GLY A 66 -6.17 -3.47 9.45
N LEU A 67 -7.50 -3.58 9.43
CA LEU A 67 -8.31 -3.28 8.24
C LEU A 67 -8.20 -1.81 7.84
N GLY A 68 -8.16 -0.89 8.82
CA GLY A 68 -7.95 0.54 8.57
C GLY A 68 -6.62 0.81 7.86
N LEU A 69 -5.53 0.18 8.31
CA LEU A 69 -4.23 0.32 7.67
C LEU A 69 -4.18 -0.33 6.28
N THR A 70 -4.84 -1.49 6.13
CA THR A 70 -4.93 -2.22 4.86
C THR A 70 -5.60 -1.37 3.79
N MET A 71 -6.61 -0.58 4.16
CA MET A 71 -7.26 0.36 3.24
C MET A 71 -6.25 1.38 2.66
N GLY A 72 -5.33 1.90 3.47
CA GLY A 72 -4.28 2.82 3.00
C GLY A 72 -3.35 2.16 1.98
N LEU A 73 -2.91 0.92 2.25
CA LEU A 73 -2.09 0.15 1.31
C LEU A 73 -2.85 -0.23 0.03
N PHE A 74 -4.15 -0.49 0.12
CA PHE A 74 -4.98 -0.78 -1.04
C PHE A 74 -5.03 0.39 -2.03
N PHE A 75 -5.16 1.62 -1.52
CA PHE A 75 -5.09 2.81 -2.38
C PHE A 75 -3.73 2.96 -3.08
N VAL A 76 -2.62 2.67 -2.39
CA VAL A 76 -1.28 2.66 -3.01
C VAL A 76 -1.23 1.69 -4.20
N VAL A 77 -1.72 0.45 -4.01
CA VAL A 77 -1.70 -0.59 -5.05
C VAL A 77 -2.59 -0.22 -6.25
N VAL A 78 -3.82 0.24 -6.01
CA VAL A 78 -4.78 0.54 -7.08
C VAL A 78 -4.37 1.76 -7.90
N THR A 79 -3.80 2.78 -7.25
CA THR A 79 -3.37 4.01 -7.93
C THR A 79 -1.98 3.91 -8.56
N GLY A 80 -1.20 2.89 -8.18
CA GLY A 80 0.20 2.75 -8.60
C GLY A 80 1.12 3.80 -7.96
N ALA A 81 0.79 4.28 -6.76
CA ALA A 81 1.63 5.24 -6.05
C ALA A 81 2.97 4.62 -5.64
N GLU A 82 4.03 5.42 -5.63
CA GLU A 82 5.40 4.95 -5.39
C GLU A 82 5.71 4.94 -3.89
N LEU A 83 5.49 3.80 -3.25
CA LEU A 83 5.79 3.60 -1.84
C LEU A 83 7.21 3.04 -1.65
N PHE A 84 7.97 3.63 -0.73
CA PHE A 84 9.37 3.25 -0.45
C PHE A 84 9.58 1.76 -0.08
N THR A 85 8.58 1.14 0.56
CA THR A 85 8.69 -0.24 1.06
C THR A 85 8.20 -1.31 0.07
N GLY A 86 7.82 -0.94 -1.16
CA GLY A 86 7.21 -1.84 -2.15
C GLY A 86 7.83 -1.78 -3.54
#